data_AF-A0A966UZI4-F1
#
_entry.id   AF-A0A966UZI4-F1
#
_cell.length_a   1.000
_cell.length_b   1.000
_cell.length_c   1.000
_cell.angle_alpha   90.00
_cell.angle_beta   90.00
_cell.angle_gamma   90.00
#
_symmetry.space_group_name_H-M   'P 1'
#
loop_
_entity.id
_entity.type
_entity.pdbx_description
1 polymer ?
#
loop_
_entity_poly.entity_id
_entity_poly.type
_entity_poly.pdbx_seq_one_letter_code
_entity_poly.pdbx_strand_id
1 'polypeptide(L)'
;MALASKPKKRLAHHKKIKAHHHEHNKHYLKHYWPYLPMVLVVAFGIFINSLWTNVGVLGMSTNYSNSALLAATNANRLANSQAELTINNDLTSAAQAKAEDMVKRDYWAHIAPDGKTPWAFINESGYKYKAAGENLAFGFNSSEQAVAGWMNSPSHRENMLKPDYREVGFGIAYSQNFQNKGPETIVVAEYGEPYNASEIPITNIPTNNLQTSNTSTSAPNLDELQQPVSRIAVLTNGKAQWATIALSATIGACMMFLLLKFGLKLRRLVLEGEHFVLNHPVLDIAIVTLIVVGVILTRSSGFIN
;
A
#
# COMPACT_ATOMS: atom_id res chain seq x y z
N MET A 1 100.26 -13.11 58.82
CA MET A 1 100.21 -13.25 57.35
C MET A 1 98.76 -13.41 56.96
N ALA A 2 98.23 -12.41 56.26
CA ALA A 2 96.82 -12.26 55.94
C ALA A 2 96.30 -13.39 55.03
N LEU A 3 94.99 -13.63 55.07
CA LEU A 3 94.16 -13.78 53.87
C LEU A 3 92.68 -13.79 54.29
N ALA A 4 92.09 -12.60 54.22
CA ALA A 4 90.65 -12.39 54.34
C ALA A 4 89.94 -13.11 53.18
N SER A 5 89.13 -14.12 53.48
CA SER A 5 88.29 -14.79 52.49
C SER A 5 87.08 -13.91 52.17
N LYS A 6 87.11 -13.30 50.97
CA LYS A 6 86.02 -12.49 50.40
C LYS A 6 84.67 -13.25 50.44
N PRO A 7 83.54 -12.58 50.74
CA PRO A 7 82.24 -13.24 50.69
C PRO A 7 81.84 -13.53 49.24
N LYS A 8 81.48 -14.79 48.95
CA LYS A 8 80.89 -15.21 47.67
C LYS A 8 79.53 -14.51 47.49
N LYS A 9 79.49 -13.47 46.65
CA LYS A 9 78.24 -12.91 46.14
C LYS A 9 77.48 -14.00 45.39
N ARG A 10 76.39 -14.52 45.96
CA ARG A 10 75.42 -15.35 45.20
C ARG A 10 74.76 -14.43 44.19
N LEU A 11 75.11 -14.60 42.91
CA LEU A 11 74.38 -14.02 41.79
C LEU A 11 72.97 -14.60 41.82
N ALA A 12 72.00 -13.81 42.26
CA ALA A 12 70.59 -14.14 42.08
C ALA A 12 70.30 -14.11 40.58
N HIS A 13 70.19 -15.28 39.96
CA HIS A 13 69.61 -15.41 38.63
C HIS A 13 68.14 -14.95 38.71
N HIS A 14 67.90 -13.67 38.43
CA HIS A 14 66.57 -13.20 38.10
C HIS A 14 66.17 -13.86 36.79
N LYS A 15 65.43 -14.96 36.87
CA LYS A 15 64.68 -15.49 35.74
C LYS A 15 63.68 -14.40 35.38
N LYS A 16 63.97 -13.64 34.31
CA LYS A 16 63.03 -12.68 33.73
C LYS A 16 61.76 -13.45 33.40
N ILE A 17 60.74 -13.32 34.24
CA ILE A 17 59.37 -13.68 33.87
C ILE A 17 59.03 -12.67 32.78
N LYS A 18 59.02 -13.12 31.53
CA LYS A 18 58.50 -12.30 30.44
C LYS A 18 57.05 -12.01 30.80
N ALA A 19 56.75 -10.74 31.10
CA ALA A 19 55.36 -10.29 31.17
C ALA A 19 54.75 -10.62 29.80
N HIS A 20 53.75 -11.50 29.80
CA HIS A 20 52.92 -11.69 28.62
C HIS A 20 52.21 -10.36 28.40
N HIS A 21 52.72 -9.57 27.45
CA HIS A 21 51.95 -8.46 26.91
C HIS A 21 50.67 -9.08 26.35
N HIS A 22 49.52 -8.70 26.92
CA HIS A 22 48.22 -9.01 26.35
C HIS A 22 48.23 -8.51 24.90
N GLU A 23 48.36 -9.43 23.94
CA GLU A 23 48.15 -9.09 22.54
C GLU A 23 46.74 -8.53 22.44
N HIS A 24 46.63 -7.30 21.91
CA HIS A 24 45.34 -6.72 21.57
C HIS A 24 44.56 -7.75 20.76
N ASN A 25 43.42 -8.17 21.31
CA ASN A 25 42.70 -9.37 20.92
C ASN A 25 42.06 -9.19 19.53
N LYS A 26 42.87 -9.29 18.47
CA LYS A 26 42.42 -9.28 17.05
C LYS A 26 41.42 -10.42 16.76
N HIS A 27 41.33 -11.38 17.68
CA HIS A 27 40.38 -12.48 17.65
C HIS A 27 38.91 -12.03 17.73
N TYR A 28 38.64 -10.91 18.43
CA TYR A 28 37.28 -10.38 18.55
C TYR A 28 36.79 -9.87 17.20
N LEU A 29 37.58 -9.03 16.51
CA LEU A 29 37.20 -8.51 15.18
C LEU A 29 36.95 -9.62 14.16
N LYS A 30 37.70 -10.74 14.19
CA LYS A 30 37.55 -11.82 13.21
C LYS A 30 36.24 -12.60 13.35
N HIS A 31 35.71 -12.71 14.58
CA HIS A 31 34.46 -13.40 14.84
C HIS A 31 33.22 -12.53 14.57
N TYR A 32 33.36 -11.20 14.76
CA TYR A 32 32.26 -10.26 14.56
C TYR A 32 32.23 -9.57 13.18
N TRP A 33 33.32 -9.66 12.40
CA TRP A 33 33.41 -9.19 11.00
C TRP A 33 32.22 -9.61 10.11
N PRO A 34 31.71 -10.87 10.15
CA PRO A 34 30.58 -11.26 9.30
C PRO A 34 29.24 -10.64 9.72
N TYR A 35 29.12 -10.11 10.94
CA TYR A 35 27.89 -9.48 11.44
C TYR A 35 27.88 -7.96 11.23
N LEU A 36 29.02 -7.34 10.92
CA LEU A 36 29.11 -5.92 10.60
C LEU A 36 28.21 -5.53 9.40
N PRO A 37 28.18 -6.29 8.28
CA PRO A 37 27.23 -6.05 7.20
C PRO A 37 25.77 -6.21 7.63
N MET A 38 25.47 -7.17 8.52
CA MET A 38 24.10 -7.37 9.03
C MET A 38 23.65 -6.17 9.87
N VAL A 39 24.50 -5.67 10.78
CA VAL A 39 24.21 -4.45 11.56
C VAL A 39 24.05 -3.25 10.64
N LEU A 40 24.87 -3.14 9.58
CA LEU A 40 24.73 -2.08 8.58
C LEU A 40 23.44 -2.21 7.76
N VAL A 41 23.02 -3.41 7.38
CA VAL A 41 21.75 -3.63 6.65
C VAL A 41 20.55 -3.36 7.55
N VAL A 42 20.58 -3.78 8.81
CA VAL A 42 19.52 -3.48 9.78
C VAL A 42 19.49 -1.98 10.08
N ALA A 43 20.65 -1.34 10.30
CA ALA A 43 20.75 0.10 10.49
C ALA A 43 20.32 0.86 9.22
N PHE A 44 20.65 0.37 8.03
CA PHE A 44 20.22 0.93 6.76
C PHE A 44 18.72 0.71 6.52
N GLY A 45 18.15 -0.43 6.94
CA GLY A 45 16.72 -0.70 6.90
C GLY A 45 15.95 0.18 7.88
N ILE A 46 16.47 0.39 9.09
CA ILE A 46 15.93 1.34 10.08
C ILE A 46 16.10 2.78 9.58
N PHE A 47 17.21 3.11 8.94
CA PHE A 47 17.49 4.42 8.35
C PHE A 47 16.61 4.70 7.14
N ILE A 48 16.40 3.74 6.25
CA ILE A 48 15.45 3.82 5.13
C ILE A 48 14.04 3.88 5.67
N ASN A 49 13.64 3.03 6.62
CA ASN A 49 12.34 3.14 7.28
C ASN A 49 12.17 4.52 7.95
N SER A 50 13.21 5.06 8.58
CA SER A 50 13.23 6.41 9.14
C SER A 50 13.16 7.48 8.06
N LEU A 51 13.80 7.31 6.90
CA LEU A 51 13.63 8.18 5.74
C LEU A 51 12.21 8.08 5.17
N TRP A 52 11.56 6.91 5.20
CA TRP A 52 10.18 6.73 4.74
C TRP A 52 9.12 7.21 5.75
N THR A 53 9.42 7.16 7.05
CA THR A 53 8.55 7.73 8.09
C THR A 53 8.82 9.20 8.36
N ASN A 54 10.03 9.70 8.07
CA ASN A 54 10.45 11.10 8.21
C ASN A 54 10.66 11.81 6.85
N VAL A 55 10.17 11.28 5.73
CA VAL A 55 9.78 12.11 4.57
C VAL A 55 8.50 12.88 4.91
N GLY A 56 8.52 13.56 6.05
CA GLY A 56 7.81 14.80 6.26
C GLY A 56 8.82 15.93 6.12
N VAL A 57 9.47 16.09 4.95
CA VAL A 57 10.42 17.18 4.72
C VAL A 57 10.40 17.65 3.26
N LEU A 58 9.77 18.82 3.09
CA LEU A 58 10.11 19.88 2.14
C LEU A 58 9.76 19.64 0.67
N GLY A 59 8.46 19.74 0.39
CA GLY A 59 7.92 19.88 -0.96
C GLY A 59 6.60 19.14 -1.11
N MET A 60 5.61 19.42 -0.25
CA MET A 60 4.23 19.00 -0.52
C MET A 60 3.70 19.81 -1.73
N SER A 61 4.14 19.42 -2.92
CA SER A 61 3.16 19.20 -3.97
C SER A 61 2.61 17.81 -3.70
N THR A 62 1.60 17.71 -2.83
CA THR A 62 0.66 16.61 -2.99
C THR A 62 0.17 16.75 -4.43
N ASN A 63 0.61 15.88 -5.36
CA ASN A 63 0.24 15.95 -6.79
C ASN A 63 -1.21 15.49 -6.97
N TYR A 64 -2.12 16.05 -6.17
CA TYR A 64 -3.54 16.00 -6.38
C TYR A 64 -3.91 17.18 -7.25
N SER A 65 -4.38 16.86 -8.44
CA SER A 65 -5.01 17.83 -9.32
C SER A 65 -6.13 17.12 -10.06
N ASN A 66 -7.19 17.87 -10.35
CA ASN A 66 -8.31 17.34 -11.11
C ASN A 66 -7.85 16.85 -12.50
N SER A 67 -6.83 17.48 -13.08
CA SER A 67 -6.23 17.03 -14.35
C SER A 67 -5.49 15.70 -14.25
N ALA A 68 -4.73 15.46 -13.17
CA ALA A 68 -4.04 14.19 -12.96
C ALA A 68 -5.02 13.06 -12.64
N LEU A 69 -6.03 13.33 -11.79
CA LEU A 69 -7.13 12.39 -11.51
C LEU A 69 -7.90 12.03 -12.79
N LEU A 70 -8.24 13.02 -13.62
CA LEU A 70 -8.90 12.80 -14.91
C LEU A 70 -8.03 11.95 -15.85
N ALA A 71 -6.76 12.32 -16.03
CA ALA A 71 -5.85 11.62 -16.93
C ALA A 71 -5.67 10.15 -16.51
N ALA A 72 -5.48 9.88 -15.22
CA ALA A 72 -5.38 8.52 -14.69
C ALA A 72 -6.71 7.75 -14.86
N THR A 73 -7.85 8.40 -14.62
CA THR A 73 -9.19 7.81 -14.81
C THR A 73 -9.40 7.42 -16.28
N ASN A 74 -9.15 8.34 -17.21
CA ASN A 74 -9.35 8.12 -18.64
C ASN A 74 -8.37 7.09 -19.23
N ALA A 75 -7.12 7.07 -18.77
CA ALA A 75 -6.17 6.01 -19.14
C ALA A 75 -6.71 4.62 -18.78
N ASN A 76 -7.32 4.46 -17.60
CA ASN A 76 -7.95 3.21 -17.19
C ASN A 76 -9.23 2.92 -17.99
N ARG A 77 -10.07 3.92 -18.26
CA ARG A 77 -11.28 3.74 -19.09
C ARG A 77 -10.94 3.30 -20.50
N LEU A 78 -9.99 3.96 -21.17
CA LEU A 78 -9.50 3.58 -22.50
C LEU A 78 -8.92 2.16 -22.52
N ALA A 79 -8.12 1.80 -21.50
CA ALA A 79 -7.56 0.45 -21.37
C ALA A 79 -8.62 -0.66 -21.19
N ASN A 80 -9.85 -0.28 -20.82
CA ASN A 80 -11.00 -1.17 -20.65
C ASN A 80 -12.11 -0.89 -21.69
N SER A 81 -11.75 -0.27 -22.82
CA SER A 81 -12.65 0.01 -23.94
C SER A 81 -13.88 0.86 -23.57
N GLN A 82 -13.73 1.74 -22.58
CA GLN A 82 -14.74 2.72 -22.20
C GLN A 82 -14.39 4.10 -22.77
N ALA A 83 -15.42 4.88 -23.12
CA ALA A 83 -15.26 6.25 -23.56
C ALA A 83 -14.65 7.12 -22.45
N GLU A 84 -13.83 8.10 -22.82
CA GLU A 84 -13.27 9.07 -21.88
C GLU A 84 -14.37 9.92 -21.22
N LEU A 85 -14.09 10.34 -19.99
CA LEU A 85 -14.91 11.31 -19.27
C LEU A 85 -14.36 12.72 -19.48
N THR A 86 -15.24 13.71 -19.37
CA THR A 86 -14.88 15.13 -19.33
C THR A 86 -15.13 15.71 -17.94
N ILE A 87 -14.29 16.65 -17.50
CA ILE A 87 -14.55 17.36 -16.25
C ILE A 87 -15.80 18.22 -16.40
N ASN A 88 -16.70 18.13 -15.43
CA ASN A 88 -17.84 19.02 -15.26
C ASN A 88 -17.67 19.86 -13.98
N ASN A 89 -17.90 21.17 -14.07
CA ASN A 89 -17.66 22.10 -12.95
C ASN A 89 -18.70 21.97 -11.83
N ASP A 90 -19.94 21.60 -12.15
CA ASP A 90 -21.00 21.43 -11.16
C ASP A 90 -20.76 20.14 -10.35
N LEU A 91 -20.38 19.05 -11.02
CA LEU A 91 -19.91 17.84 -10.34
C LEU A 91 -18.63 18.09 -9.54
N THR A 92 -17.71 18.91 -10.05
CA THR A 92 -16.49 19.28 -9.31
C THR A 92 -16.84 20.05 -8.02
N SER A 93 -17.81 20.95 -8.09
CA SER A 93 -18.28 21.72 -6.94
C SER A 93 -18.97 20.83 -5.90
N ALA A 94 -19.78 19.87 -6.35
CA ALA A 94 -20.44 18.90 -5.47
C ALA A 94 -19.41 17.97 -4.80
N ALA A 95 -18.48 17.39 -5.56
CA ALA A 95 -17.41 16.56 -5.02
C ALA A 95 -16.52 17.33 -4.02
N GLN A 96 -16.21 18.60 -4.30
CA GLN A 96 -15.45 19.46 -3.39
C GLN A 96 -16.22 19.71 -2.09
N ALA A 97 -17.51 20.07 -2.18
CA ALA A 97 -18.36 20.28 -1.02
C ALA A 97 -18.45 19.01 -0.15
N LYS A 98 -18.57 17.83 -0.78
CA LYS A 98 -18.55 16.53 -0.10
C LYS A 98 -17.22 16.24 0.59
N ALA A 99 -16.08 16.53 -0.06
CA ALA A 99 -14.76 16.35 0.51
C ALA A 99 -14.53 17.23 1.75
N GLU A 100 -14.88 18.52 1.63
CA GLU A 100 -14.80 19.50 2.72
C GLU A 100 -15.73 19.14 3.88
N ASP A 101 -16.90 18.61 3.57
CA ASP A 101 -17.87 18.18 4.56
C ASP A 101 -17.38 16.97 5.36
N MET A 102 -16.78 15.97 4.71
CA MET A 102 -16.11 14.84 5.38
C MET A 102 -15.00 15.31 6.31
N VAL A 103 -14.15 16.25 5.85
CA VAL A 103 -13.09 16.81 6.68
C VAL A 103 -13.64 17.60 7.86
N LYS A 104 -14.62 18.48 7.63
CA LYS A 104 -15.20 19.37 8.65
C LYS A 104 -15.89 18.60 9.76
N ARG A 105 -16.55 17.49 9.41
CA ARG A 105 -17.34 16.67 10.35
C ARG A 105 -16.64 15.38 10.75
N ASP A 106 -15.39 15.20 10.33
CA ASP A 106 -14.54 14.03 10.58
C ASP A 106 -15.28 12.70 10.46
N TYR A 107 -15.82 12.43 9.26
CA TYR A 107 -16.48 11.16 8.95
C TYR A 107 -16.00 10.59 7.62
N TRP A 108 -16.05 9.25 7.50
CA TRP A 108 -15.65 8.52 6.31
C TRP A 108 -16.77 7.60 5.79
N ALA A 109 -17.71 8.18 5.04
CA ALA A 109 -18.85 7.46 4.48
C ALA A 109 -19.49 8.21 3.29
N HIS A 110 -20.16 7.46 2.41
CA HIS A 110 -21.03 8.04 1.37
C HIS A 110 -22.14 8.90 1.97
N ILE A 111 -22.83 8.39 2.99
CA ILE A 111 -23.91 9.12 3.66
C ILE A 111 -23.33 9.87 4.85
N ALA A 112 -23.63 11.15 4.93
CA ALA A 112 -23.22 11.98 6.03
C ALA A 112 -23.93 11.64 7.35
N PRO A 113 -23.38 12.03 8.52
CA PRO A 113 -23.99 11.74 9.83
C PRO A 113 -25.43 12.25 10.03
N ASP A 114 -25.83 13.28 9.29
CA ASP A 114 -27.19 13.86 9.27
C ASP A 114 -28.11 13.23 8.21
N GLY A 115 -27.66 12.17 7.54
CA GLY A 115 -28.39 11.47 6.49
C GLY A 115 -28.26 12.08 5.11
N LYS A 116 -27.48 13.17 4.93
CA LYS A 116 -27.26 13.78 3.63
C LYS A 116 -26.51 12.81 2.70
N THR A 117 -27.13 12.49 1.56
CA THR A 117 -26.58 11.54 0.57
C THR A 117 -25.63 12.24 -0.41
N PRO A 118 -24.75 11.50 -1.11
CA PRO A 118 -23.92 12.06 -2.19
C PRO A 118 -24.74 12.83 -3.23
N TRP A 119 -25.91 12.28 -3.57
CA TRP A 119 -26.86 12.85 -4.53
C TRP A 119 -27.38 14.22 -4.12
N ALA A 120 -27.44 14.52 -2.82
CA ALA A 120 -27.83 15.84 -2.35
C ALA A 120 -26.77 16.89 -2.72
N PHE A 121 -25.48 16.56 -2.63
CA PHE A 121 -24.40 17.46 -3.04
C PHE A 121 -24.46 17.74 -4.55
N ILE A 122 -24.65 16.69 -5.37
CA ILE A 122 -24.84 16.83 -6.83
C ILE A 122 -26.07 17.69 -7.16
N ASN A 123 -27.19 17.49 -6.46
CA ASN A 123 -28.40 18.27 -6.69
C ASN A 123 -28.23 19.74 -6.29
N GLU A 124 -27.53 20.01 -5.19
CA GLU A 124 -27.24 21.35 -4.69
C GLU A 124 -26.27 22.12 -5.59
N SER A 125 -25.36 21.45 -6.29
CA SER A 125 -24.49 22.10 -7.28
C SER A 125 -25.23 22.50 -8.57
N GLY A 126 -26.43 21.96 -8.78
CA GLY A 126 -27.27 22.24 -9.94
C GLY A 126 -27.12 21.25 -11.09
N TYR A 127 -26.20 20.28 -11.00
CA TYR A 127 -26.01 19.26 -12.03
C TYR A 127 -27.26 18.38 -12.19
N LYS A 128 -27.66 18.14 -13.44
CA LYS A 128 -28.83 17.30 -13.80
C LYS A 128 -28.35 16.03 -14.48
N TYR A 129 -28.77 14.89 -13.94
CA TYR A 129 -28.28 13.57 -14.37
C TYR A 129 -29.41 12.57 -14.53
N LYS A 130 -29.18 11.57 -15.39
CA LYS A 130 -29.97 10.33 -15.47
C LYS A 130 -29.46 9.29 -14.48
N ALA A 131 -28.14 9.19 -14.37
CA ALA A 131 -27.44 8.34 -13.43
C ALA A 131 -26.23 9.09 -12.87
N ALA A 132 -25.89 8.83 -11.61
CA ALA A 132 -24.71 9.36 -10.95
C ALA A 132 -24.02 8.28 -10.11
N GLY A 133 -22.73 8.50 -9.83
CA GLY A 133 -21.88 7.59 -9.05
C GLY A 133 -20.93 8.37 -8.15
N GLU A 134 -20.48 7.76 -7.05
CA GLU A 134 -19.45 8.35 -6.16
C GLU A 134 -18.36 7.31 -5.87
N ASN A 135 -17.10 7.74 -5.89
CA ASN A 135 -15.96 6.99 -5.36
C ASN A 135 -15.20 7.87 -4.37
N LEU A 136 -14.86 7.34 -3.19
CA LEU A 136 -14.08 8.06 -2.18
C LEU A 136 -12.69 7.44 -2.03
N ALA A 137 -11.66 8.24 -1.81
CA ALA A 137 -10.34 7.77 -1.38
C ALA A 137 -9.72 8.68 -0.31
N PHE A 138 -8.93 8.14 0.62
CA PHE A 138 -7.98 8.91 1.44
C PHE A 138 -6.74 8.07 1.78
N GLY A 139 -5.64 8.66 2.26
CA GLY A 139 -4.45 7.88 2.62
C GLY A 139 -3.48 7.57 1.48
N PHE A 140 -3.74 8.10 0.28
CA PHE A 140 -2.86 7.95 -0.87
C PHE A 140 -1.94 9.17 -1.03
N ASN A 141 -0.76 8.98 -1.62
CA ASN A 141 0.23 10.05 -1.79
C ASN A 141 0.13 10.79 -3.13
N SER A 142 -0.71 10.31 -4.08
CA SER A 142 -0.89 10.95 -5.38
C SER A 142 -2.24 10.60 -6.04
N SER A 143 -2.61 11.39 -7.06
CA SER A 143 -3.80 11.15 -7.90
C SER A 143 -3.81 9.75 -8.51
N GLU A 144 -2.67 9.32 -9.05
CA GLU A 144 -2.53 8.02 -9.71
C GLU A 144 -2.68 6.86 -8.71
N GLN A 145 -2.19 7.04 -7.48
CA GLN A 145 -2.34 6.03 -6.43
C GLN A 145 -3.80 5.91 -5.97
N ALA A 146 -4.53 7.02 -5.84
CA ALA A 146 -5.96 6.99 -5.51
C ALA A 146 -6.77 6.28 -6.62
N VAL A 147 -6.53 6.63 -7.89
CA VAL A 147 -7.21 5.98 -9.04
C VAL A 147 -6.83 4.50 -9.15
N ALA A 148 -5.56 4.15 -8.93
CA ALA A 148 -5.14 2.76 -8.87
C ALA A 148 -5.82 2.03 -7.73
N GLY A 149 -6.00 2.68 -6.58
CA GLY A 149 -6.83 2.19 -5.48
C GLY A 149 -8.23 1.81 -5.98
N TRP A 150 -8.96 2.75 -6.57
CA TRP A 150 -10.30 2.51 -7.11
C TRP A 150 -10.33 1.33 -8.09
N MET A 151 -9.37 1.25 -9.01
CA MET A 151 -9.30 0.17 -10.01
C MET A 151 -9.14 -1.24 -9.45
N ASN A 152 -8.58 -1.37 -8.26
CA ASN A 152 -8.35 -2.65 -7.61
C ASN A 152 -9.48 -3.03 -6.65
N SER A 153 -10.43 -2.14 -6.39
CA SER A 153 -11.64 -2.46 -5.67
C SER A 153 -12.78 -2.74 -6.68
N PRO A 154 -13.44 -3.92 -6.63
CA PRO A 154 -14.47 -4.27 -7.61
C PRO A 154 -15.60 -3.24 -7.76
N SER A 155 -16.15 -2.75 -6.64
CA SER A 155 -17.25 -1.77 -6.64
C SER A 155 -16.84 -0.42 -7.25
N HIS A 156 -15.71 0.13 -6.81
CA HIS A 156 -15.18 1.39 -7.32
C HIS A 156 -14.78 1.31 -8.80
N ARG A 157 -14.21 0.16 -9.20
CA ARG A 157 -13.87 -0.13 -10.58
C ARG A 157 -15.12 -0.16 -11.45
N GLU A 158 -16.18 -0.84 -11.02
CA GLU A 158 -17.45 -0.89 -11.75
C GLU A 158 -18.01 0.53 -11.96
N ASN A 159 -18.01 1.34 -10.91
CA ASN A 159 -18.46 2.73 -10.98
C ASN A 159 -17.59 3.55 -11.97
N MET A 160 -16.27 3.49 -11.85
CA MET A 160 -15.35 4.24 -12.73
C MET A 160 -15.41 3.79 -14.20
N LEU A 161 -15.74 2.52 -14.45
CA LEU A 161 -15.86 1.94 -15.80
C LEU A 161 -17.30 1.89 -16.32
N LYS A 162 -18.27 2.50 -15.62
CA LYS A 162 -19.66 2.48 -16.06
C LYS A 162 -19.79 3.07 -17.48
N PRO A 163 -20.41 2.35 -18.44
CA PRO A 163 -20.45 2.78 -19.84
C PRO A 163 -21.25 4.05 -20.09
N ASP A 164 -22.23 4.36 -19.25
CA ASP A 164 -23.16 5.47 -19.47
C ASP A 164 -22.61 6.82 -18.97
N TYR A 165 -21.64 6.82 -18.07
CA TYR A 165 -21.02 8.06 -17.61
C TYR A 165 -20.27 8.78 -18.73
N ARG A 166 -20.43 10.09 -18.76
CA ARG A 166 -19.78 11.00 -19.71
C ARG A 166 -18.97 12.08 -19.00
N GLU A 167 -19.36 12.43 -17.78
CA GLU A 167 -18.78 13.52 -17.03
C GLU A 167 -18.31 13.06 -15.65
N VAL A 168 -17.32 13.77 -15.11
CA VAL A 168 -16.80 13.55 -13.76
C VAL A 168 -16.44 14.87 -13.10
N GLY A 169 -16.60 14.95 -11.78
CA GLY A 169 -16.06 16.00 -10.93
C GLY A 169 -15.15 15.41 -9.86
N PHE A 170 -14.13 16.16 -9.46
CA PHE A 170 -13.20 15.74 -8.42
C PHE A 170 -13.12 16.80 -7.31
N GLY A 171 -13.26 16.35 -6.07
CA GLY A 171 -13.05 17.15 -4.86
C GLY A 171 -11.81 16.68 -4.11
N ILE A 172 -11.00 17.63 -3.63
CA ILE A 172 -9.77 17.34 -2.88
C ILE A 172 -9.79 18.19 -1.61
N ALA A 173 -9.71 17.55 -0.45
CA ALA A 173 -9.65 18.23 0.84
C ALA A 173 -8.52 17.65 1.70
N TYR A 174 -7.84 18.50 2.46
CA TYR A 174 -6.75 18.09 3.36
C TYR A 174 -7.18 18.27 4.81
N SER A 175 -6.81 17.33 5.66
CA SER A 175 -6.97 17.41 7.11
C SER A 175 -5.66 17.07 7.80
N GLN A 176 -5.29 17.86 8.83
CA GLN A 176 -4.10 17.60 9.64
C GLN A 176 -4.24 16.33 10.51
N ASN A 177 -5.49 15.93 10.78
CA ASN A 177 -5.81 14.73 11.54
C ASN A 177 -7.20 14.23 11.13
N PHE A 178 -7.28 13.39 10.10
CA PHE A 178 -8.52 12.74 9.70
C PHE A 178 -8.65 11.36 10.37
N GLN A 179 -9.79 11.05 10.97
CA GLN A 179 -10.07 9.73 11.57
C GLN A 179 -8.99 9.25 12.56
N ASN A 180 -8.31 10.17 13.26
CA ASN A 180 -7.17 9.89 14.15
C ASN A 180 -5.97 9.20 13.47
N LYS A 181 -5.78 9.43 12.17
CA LYS A 181 -4.69 8.85 11.36
C LYS A 181 -3.57 9.83 11.00
N GLY A 182 -3.67 11.08 11.44
CA GLY A 182 -2.71 12.14 11.13
C GLY A 182 -3.03 12.88 9.82
N PRO A 183 -2.03 13.55 9.21
CA PRO A 183 -2.19 14.30 7.98
C PRO A 183 -2.69 13.42 6.83
N GLU A 184 -3.84 13.76 6.28
CA GLU A 184 -4.51 12.97 5.25
C GLU A 184 -5.11 13.87 4.16
N THR A 185 -5.07 13.39 2.92
CA THR A 185 -5.79 13.99 1.78
C THR A 185 -6.96 13.10 1.39
N ILE A 186 -8.14 13.70 1.37
CA ILE A 186 -9.41 13.09 0.98
C ILE A 186 -9.67 13.47 -0.47
N VAL A 187 -10.07 12.49 -1.28
CA VAL A 187 -10.43 12.64 -2.69
C VAL A 187 -11.83 12.08 -2.90
N VAL A 188 -12.67 12.86 -3.55
CA VAL A 188 -14.03 12.48 -3.96
C VAL A 188 -14.08 12.54 -5.48
N ALA A 189 -14.60 11.49 -6.12
CA ALA A 189 -14.96 11.51 -7.53
C ALA A 189 -16.45 11.30 -7.68
N GLU A 190 -17.13 12.25 -8.31
CA GLU A 190 -18.55 12.16 -8.66
C GLU A 190 -18.70 12.01 -10.17
N TYR A 191 -19.36 10.94 -10.59
CA TYR A 191 -19.57 10.63 -12.00
C TYR A 191 -21.00 10.95 -12.41
N GLY A 192 -21.19 11.38 -13.66
CA GLY A 192 -22.48 11.75 -14.21
C GLY A 192 -22.74 11.19 -15.60
N GLU A 193 -23.94 10.65 -15.80
CA GLU A 193 -24.60 10.58 -17.09
C GLU A 193 -25.52 11.82 -17.22
N PRO A 194 -25.17 12.79 -18.08
CA PRO A 194 -25.90 14.04 -18.17
C PRO A 194 -27.34 13.83 -18.61
N TYR A 195 -28.25 14.61 -18.04
CA TYR A 195 -29.63 14.66 -18.50
C TYR A 195 -29.73 15.50 -19.79
N ASN A 196 -29.79 14.83 -20.94
CA ASN A 196 -30.02 15.49 -22.22
C ASN A 196 -31.52 15.74 -22.44
N ALA A 197 -31.97 16.98 -22.25
CA ALA A 197 -33.35 17.39 -22.54
C ALA A 197 -33.75 17.25 -24.03
N SER A 198 -32.78 17.12 -24.93
CA SER A 198 -33.00 16.93 -26.38
C SER A 198 -33.35 15.49 -26.78
N GLU A 199 -33.24 14.52 -25.87
CA GLU A 199 -33.73 13.14 -26.06
C GLU A 199 -35.21 13.00 -25.66
N ILE A 200 -36.07 13.95 -26.06
CA ILE A 200 -37.50 13.70 -26.01
C ILE A 200 -37.78 12.53 -26.95
N PRO A 201 -38.34 11.40 -26.48
CA PRO A 201 -38.78 10.35 -27.36
C PRO A 201 -39.90 10.94 -28.22
N ILE A 202 -39.68 11.04 -29.53
CA ILE A 202 -40.77 11.28 -30.48
C ILE A 202 -41.65 10.03 -30.38
N THR A 203 -42.63 10.08 -29.50
CA THR A 203 -43.51 8.96 -29.22
C THR A 203 -44.49 8.94 -30.38
N ASN A 204 -44.26 8.07 -31.36
CA ASN A 204 -45.32 7.62 -32.24
C ASN A 204 -46.47 7.19 -31.33
N ILE A 205 -47.63 7.82 -31.47
CA ILE A 205 -48.86 7.41 -30.80
C ILE A 205 -49.32 6.11 -31.48
N PRO A 206 -49.41 4.99 -30.75
CA PRO A 206 -50.47 4.05 -31.01
C PRO A 206 -51.47 4.03 -29.84
N THR A 207 -52.72 4.01 -30.25
CA THR A 207 -53.94 3.87 -29.46
C THR A 207 -53.98 2.61 -28.59
N ASN A 208 -54.54 2.78 -27.39
CA ASN A 208 -55.19 1.80 -26.51
C ASN A 208 -54.48 0.45 -26.24
N ASN A 209 -54.09 0.24 -24.98
CA ASN A 209 -54.91 -0.59 -24.07
C ASN A 209 -54.39 -0.50 -22.62
N LEU A 210 -55.35 -0.32 -21.70
CA LEU A 210 -55.18 -0.43 -20.26
C LEU A 210 -54.82 -1.88 -19.90
N GLN A 211 -53.70 -2.08 -19.19
CA GLN A 211 -53.56 -3.23 -18.32
C GLN A 211 -52.70 -2.89 -17.11
N THR A 212 -53.39 -2.81 -15.97
CA THR A 212 -52.86 -2.70 -14.61
C THR A 212 -52.16 -4.00 -14.20
N SER A 213 -50.96 -3.94 -13.60
CA SER A 213 -50.43 -4.96 -12.67
C SER A 213 -49.18 -4.47 -11.91
N ASN A 214 -49.42 -3.95 -10.72
CA ASN A 214 -48.71 -4.07 -9.43
C ASN A 214 -47.17 -4.25 -9.32
N THR A 215 -46.61 -3.35 -8.51
CA THR A 215 -45.34 -3.30 -7.78
C THR A 215 -45.06 -4.52 -6.88
N SER A 216 -43.77 -4.91 -6.78
CA SER A 216 -43.10 -5.55 -5.61
C SER A 216 -41.58 -5.57 -5.88
N THR A 217 -40.80 -4.56 -5.49
CA THR A 217 -39.98 -4.49 -4.26
C THR A 217 -38.98 -5.63 -4.06
N SER A 218 -37.70 -5.36 -4.29
CA SER A 218 -36.60 -5.94 -3.51
C SER A 218 -35.32 -5.10 -3.71
N ALA A 219 -34.99 -4.30 -2.70
CA ALA A 219 -33.72 -3.60 -2.56
C ALA A 219 -32.59 -4.60 -2.27
N PRO A 220 -31.36 -4.42 -2.80
CA PRO A 220 -30.19 -5.12 -2.29
C PRO A 220 -29.56 -4.32 -1.14
N ASN A 221 -29.60 -4.99 0.00
CA ASN A 221 -28.84 -4.88 1.25
C ASN A 221 -27.62 -3.94 1.30
N LEU A 222 -27.65 -3.03 2.28
CA LEU A 222 -26.53 -2.23 2.77
C LEU A 222 -25.69 -3.08 3.73
N ASP A 223 -24.72 -3.83 3.21
CA ASP A 223 -23.62 -4.43 3.99
C ASP A 223 -22.60 -5.03 3.01
N GLU A 224 -21.78 -4.19 2.37
CA GLU A 224 -20.54 -4.67 1.74
C GLU A 224 -19.35 -3.89 2.28
N LEU A 225 -18.68 -4.58 3.21
CA LEU A 225 -17.53 -4.22 4.02
C LEU A 225 -16.35 -3.67 3.20
N GLN A 226 -15.72 -2.63 3.77
CA GLN A 226 -14.39 -2.12 3.43
C GLN A 226 -13.45 -3.21 2.90
N GLN A 227 -12.99 -3.08 1.65
CA GLN A 227 -12.07 -4.05 1.04
C GLN A 227 -10.64 -3.52 0.95
N PRO A 228 -9.65 -4.13 1.64
CA PRO A 228 -8.24 -3.79 1.48
C PRO A 228 -7.71 -4.29 0.14
N VAL A 229 -7.09 -3.41 -0.65
CA VAL A 229 -6.47 -3.75 -1.93
C VAL A 229 -5.05 -4.31 -1.75
N SER A 230 -4.77 -5.46 -2.37
CA SER A 230 -3.42 -6.07 -2.42
C SER A 230 -2.53 -5.44 -3.49
N ARG A 231 -1.25 -5.19 -3.15
CA ARG A 231 -0.24 -4.57 -4.05
C ARG A 231 0.04 -5.37 -5.33
N ILE A 232 -0.20 -6.69 -5.32
CA ILE A 232 -0.02 -7.55 -6.51
C ILE A 232 -1.10 -7.26 -7.57
N ALA A 233 -2.31 -6.92 -7.14
CA ALA A 233 -3.39 -6.53 -8.05
C ALA A 233 -3.06 -5.21 -8.77
N VAL A 234 -2.48 -4.25 -8.03
CA VAL A 234 -2.02 -2.95 -8.55
C VAL A 234 -0.99 -3.10 -9.66
N LEU A 235 0.01 -3.97 -9.47
CA LEU A 235 1.12 -4.14 -10.42
C LEU A 235 0.72 -4.92 -11.70
N THR A 236 -0.36 -5.69 -11.65
CA THR A 236 -0.75 -6.61 -12.74
C THR A 236 -1.99 -6.17 -13.52
N ASN A 237 -2.59 -5.04 -13.15
CA ASN A 237 -3.79 -4.48 -13.80
C ASN A 237 -4.97 -5.47 -13.86
N GLY A 238 -5.03 -6.43 -12.93
CA GLY A 238 -6.08 -7.45 -12.85
C GLY A 238 -6.07 -8.51 -13.97
N LYS A 239 -5.10 -8.51 -14.88
CA LYS A 239 -5.12 -9.36 -16.10
C LYS A 239 -4.66 -10.81 -15.89
N ALA A 240 -4.16 -11.17 -14.71
CA ALA A 240 -3.57 -12.49 -14.50
C ALA A 240 -3.97 -13.09 -13.16
N GLN A 241 -5.26 -13.41 -12.98
CA GLN A 241 -5.71 -14.26 -11.86
C GLN A 241 -4.96 -15.61 -11.85
N TRP A 242 -4.69 -16.18 -13.04
CA TRP A 242 -3.86 -17.38 -13.19
C TRP A 242 -2.41 -17.18 -12.75
N ALA A 243 -1.86 -15.96 -12.77
CA ALA A 243 -0.51 -15.71 -12.28
C ALA A 243 -0.44 -15.83 -10.76
N THR A 244 -1.49 -15.49 -10.01
CA THR A 244 -1.51 -15.74 -8.56
C THR A 244 -1.55 -17.25 -8.25
N ILE A 245 -2.32 -18.03 -9.02
CA ILE A 245 -2.38 -19.48 -8.90
C ILE A 245 -1.05 -20.11 -9.34
N ALA A 246 -0.50 -19.73 -10.49
CA ALA A 246 0.78 -20.22 -10.99
C ALA A 246 1.94 -19.83 -10.08
N LEU A 247 1.93 -18.62 -9.52
CA LEU A 247 2.91 -18.17 -8.54
C LEU A 247 2.74 -18.93 -7.22
N SER A 248 1.51 -19.17 -6.75
CA SER A 248 1.28 -19.97 -5.54
C SER A 248 1.65 -21.45 -5.73
N ALA A 249 1.42 -22.02 -6.92
CA ALA A 249 1.75 -23.39 -7.27
C ALA A 249 3.26 -23.56 -7.47
N THR A 250 3.95 -22.58 -8.07
CA THR A 250 5.41 -22.58 -8.18
C THR A 250 6.08 -22.32 -6.83
N ILE A 251 5.56 -21.41 -6.01
CA ILE A 251 6.00 -21.24 -4.62
C ILE A 251 5.75 -22.52 -3.82
N GLY A 252 4.59 -23.18 -3.98
CA GLY A 252 4.26 -24.44 -3.33
C GLY A 252 5.15 -25.60 -3.77
N ALA A 253 5.43 -25.73 -5.07
CA ALA A 253 6.35 -26.73 -5.61
C ALA A 253 7.80 -26.46 -5.20
N CYS A 254 8.24 -25.19 -5.20
CA CYS A 254 9.53 -24.77 -4.66
C CYS A 254 9.61 -25.03 -3.16
N MET A 255 8.56 -24.75 -2.39
CA MET A 255 8.50 -25.00 -0.96
C MET A 255 8.50 -26.50 -0.67
N MET A 256 7.78 -27.32 -1.44
CA MET A 256 7.80 -28.78 -1.30
C MET A 256 9.15 -29.38 -1.71
N PHE A 257 9.77 -28.88 -2.77
CA PHE A 257 11.14 -29.25 -3.15
C PHE A 257 12.15 -28.82 -2.09
N LEU A 258 11.99 -27.63 -1.50
CA LEU A 258 12.81 -27.14 -0.39
C LEU A 258 12.57 -27.96 0.87
N LEU A 259 11.34 -28.36 1.19
CA LEU A 259 11.02 -29.22 2.34
C LEU A 259 11.52 -30.65 2.15
N LEU A 260 11.49 -31.18 0.93
CA LEU A 260 12.11 -32.47 0.60
C LEU A 260 13.65 -32.39 0.67
N LYS A 261 14.24 -31.34 0.10
CA LYS A 261 15.69 -31.11 0.13
C LYS A 261 16.19 -30.78 1.53
N PHE A 262 15.42 -30.00 2.30
CA PHE A 262 15.67 -29.67 3.69
C PHE A 262 15.34 -30.84 4.60
N GLY A 263 14.35 -31.69 4.31
CA GLY A 263 14.08 -32.93 5.07
C GLY A 263 15.17 -33.98 4.87
N LEU A 264 15.65 -34.16 3.63
CA LEU A 264 16.80 -35.03 3.32
C LEU A 264 18.12 -34.45 3.86
N LYS A 265 18.28 -33.12 3.88
CA LYS A 265 19.41 -32.45 4.55
C LYS A 265 19.28 -32.43 6.07
N LEU A 266 18.09 -32.30 6.64
CA LEU A 266 17.83 -32.27 8.09
C LEU A 266 18.14 -33.64 8.68
N ARG A 267 17.87 -34.73 7.93
CA ARG A 267 18.38 -36.06 8.25
C ARG A 267 19.91 -36.13 8.30
N ARG A 268 20.63 -35.42 7.41
CA ARG A 268 22.11 -35.27 7.48
C ARG A 268 22.57 -34.26 8.55
N LEU A 269 21.78 -33.25 8.84
CA LEU A 269 22.08 -32.13 9.74
C LEU A 269 21.80 -32.49 11.21
N VAL A 270 20.91 -33.46 11.47
CA VAL A 270 20.74 -34.11 12.78
C VAL A 270 21.84 -35.13 13.04
N LEU A 271 22.48 -35.66 11.99
CA LEU A 271 23.61 -36.60 12.11
C LEU A 271 24.99 -35.92 12.15
N GLU A 272 25.16 -34.73 11.54
CA GLU A 272 26.44 -33.99 11.47
C GLU A 272 26.27 -32.51 11.89
N GLY A 273 25.40 -32.27 12.87
CA GLY A 273 24.97 -30.95 13.28
C GLY A 273 25.99 -30.24 14.18
N GLU A 274 26.94 -29.54 13.58
CA GLU A 274 27.57 -28.37 14.24
C GLU A 274 28.26 -27.40 13.26
N HIS A 275 28.60 -27.81 12.04
CA HIS A 275 29.47 -27.00 11.17
C HIS A 275 28.77 -26.24 10.02
N PHE A 276 27.47 -26.47 9.76
CA PHE A 276 26.79 -25.89 8.58
C PHE A 276 26.15 -24.51 8.83
N VAL A 277 25.60 -24.28 10.02
CA VAL A 277 24.88 -23.04 10.37
C VAL A 277 25.83 -21.82 10.37
N LEU A 278 27.13 -22.01 10.60
CA LEU A 278 28.11 -20.92 10.69
C LEU A 278 28.61 -20.39 9.33
N ASN A 279 28.32 -21.05 8.20
CA ASN A 279 28.95 -20.72 6.90
C ASN A 279 28.01 -20.09 5.85
N HIS A 280 26.74 -19.80 6.16
CA HIS A 280 25.82 -19.19 5.18
C HIS A 280 25.13 -17.90 5.67
N PRO A 281 25.87 -16.85 6.09
CA PRO A 281 25.30 -15.57 6.52
C PRO A 281 24.49 -14.86 5.42
N VAL A 282 24.77 -15.15 4.13
CA VAL A 282 24.02 -14.61 2.99
C VAL A 282 22.56 -15.11 2.98
N LEU A 283 22.31 -16.33 3.44
CA LEU A 283 20.97 -16.91 3.51
C LEU A 283 20.12 -16.19 4.57
N ASP A 284 20.70 -15.94 5.74
CA ASP A 284 20.02 -15.25 6.84
C ASP A 284 19.72 -13.79 6.49
N ILE A 285 20.65 -13.10 5.82
CA ILE A 285 20.44 -11.74 5.30
C ILE A 285 19.30 -11.72 4.28
N ALA A 286 19.25 -12.69 3.35
CA ALA A 286 18.18 -12.77 2.37
C ALA A 286 16.80 -12.99 3.02
N ILE A 287 16.74 -13.84 4.05
CA ILE A 287 15.49 -14.13 4.79
C ILE A 287 15.02 -12.89 5.54
N VAL A 288 15.89 -12.21 6.28
CA VAL A 288 15.54 -10.98 7.02
C VAL A 288 15.10 -9.88 6.04
N THR A 289 15.79 -9.75 4.90
CA THR A 289 15.41 -8.79 3.84
C THR A 289 14.01 -9.09 3.31
N LEU A 290 13.69 -10.36 3.03
CA LEU A 290 12.37 -10.77 2.56
C LEU A 290 11.27 -10.53 3.61
N ILE A 291 11.56 -10.76 4.90
CA ILE A 291 10.60 -10.47 5.99
C ILE A 291 10.36 -8.96 6.09
N VAL A 292 11.41 -8.14 6.07
CA VAL A 292 11.29 -6.67 6.12
C VAL A 292 10.53 -6.14 4.91
N VAL A 293 10.87 -6.60 3.70
CA VAL A 293 10.14 -6.26 2.48
C VAL A 293 8.68 -6.71 2.58
N GLY A 294 8.41 -7.93 3.08
CA GLY A 294 7.06 -8.43 3.32
C GLY A 294 6.26 -7.53 4.26
N VAL A 295 6.84 -7.14 5.40
CA VAL A 295 6.19 -6.24 6.37
C VAL A 295 5.92 -4.85 5.74
N ILE A 296 6.87 -4.30 4.98
CA ILE A 296 6.69 -3.03 4.25
C ILE A 296 5.56 -3.16 3.21
N LEU A 297 5.47 -4.30 2.52
CA LEU A 297 4.44 -4.58 1.53
C LEU A 297 3.06 -4.81 2.15
N THR A 298 2.99 -5.27 3.40
CA THR A 298 1.71 -5.49 4.13
C THR A 298 1.10 -4.23 4.74
N ARG A 299 1.81 -3.09 4.79
CA ARG A 299 1.21 -1.82 5.25
C ARG A 299 0.30 -1.22 4.17
N SER A 300 -0.90 -0.77 4.58
CA SER A 300 -1.93 -0.20 3.70
C SER A 300 -1.42 1.04 2.95
N SER A 301 -1.74 1.15 1.67
CA SER A 301 -1.40 2.30 0.81
C SER A 301 -2.45 3.41 0.78
N GLY A 302 -3.59 3.22 1.47
CA GLY A 302 -4.74 4.13 1.52
C GLY A 302 -6.05 3.39 1.83
N PHE A 303 -7.14 4.14 2.00
CA PHE A 303 -8.50 3.67 2.26
C PHE A 303 -9.44 4.16 1.15
N ILE A 304 -10.44 3.34 0.81
CA ILE A 304 -11.38 3.59 -0.26
C ILE A 304 -12.79 3.23 0.24
N ASN A 305 -13.81 3.99 -0.15
CA ASN A 305 -15.21 3.76 0.23
C ASN A 305 -16.14 4.15 -0.92
#